data_AF-A0A969SUA3-F1
#
_entry.id   AF-A0A969SUA3-F1
#
_cell.length_a   1.000
_cell.length_b   1.000
_cell.length_c   1.000
_cell.angle_alpha   90.00
_cell.angle_beta   90.00
_cell.angle_gamma   90.00
#
_symmetry.space_group_name_H-M   'P 1'
#
loop_
_entity.id
_entity.type
_entity.pdbx_description
1 polymer ?
#
loop_
_entity_poly.entity_id
_entity_poly.type
_entity_poly.pdbx_seq_one_letter_code
_entity_poly.pdbx_strand_id
1 'polypeptide(L)' 'MNEIHVINMPRKVLNEEIKRLSVELPISEYNILEEYCLQNQETKRQIIRNFIRTLKIK' A
#
# COMPACT_ATOMS: atom_id res chain seq x y z
N MET A 1 35.43 18.25 6.03
CA MET A 1 34.55 17.17 6.53
C MET A 1 33.13 17.65 6.32
N ASN A 2 32.42 17.13 5.32
CA ASN A 2 31.09 17.64 4.96
C ASN A 2 30.04 16.92 5.81
N GLU A 3 29.42 17.66 6.72
CA GLU A 3 28.33 17.18 7.57
C GLU A 3 27.05 17.06 6.72
N ILE A 4 26.68 15.82 6.40
CA ILE A 4 25.42 15.49 5.76
C ILE A 4 24.29 15.83 6.75
N HIS A 5 23.64 16.96 6.53
CA HIS A 5 22.43 17.33 7.26
C HIS A 5 21.30 16.41 6.83
N VAL A 6 21.01 15.39 7.63
CA VAL A 6 19.83 14.53 7.45
C VAL A 6 18.61 15.36 7.84
N ILE A 7 17.89 15.87 6.84
CA ILE A 7 16.64 16.59 7.02
C ILE A 7 15.59 15.57 7.50
N ASN A 8 15.42 15.45 8.82
CA ASN A 8 14.29 14.74 9.42
C ASN A 8 13.01 15.54 9.14
N MET A 9 12.41 15.33 7.96
CA MET A 9 11.06 15.80 7.72
C MET A 9 10.11 15.11 8.70
N PRO A 10 9.33 15.85 9.50
CA PRO A 10 8.35 15.27 10.41
C PRO A 10 7.31 14.51 9.56
N ARG A 11 7.23 13.20 9.77
CA ARG A 11 6.22 12.34 9.15
C ARG A 11 4.85 12.91 9.53
N LYS A 12 4.11 13.44 8.56
CA LYS A 12 2.76 13.99 8.75
C LYS A 12 1.91 12.89 9.41
N VAL A 13 1.62 13.05 10.70
CA VAL A 13 0.81 12.09 11.45
C VAL A 13 -0.60 12.19 10.89
N LEU A 14 -1.03 11.14 10.17
CA LEU A 14 -2.43 10.99 9.81
C LEU A 14 -3.18 10.70 11.12
N ASN A 15 -3.97 11.67 11.60
CA ASN A 15 -4.78 11.57 12.82
C ASN A 15 -5.97 10.59 12.70
N GLU A 16 -5.92 9.66 11.74
CA GLU A 16 -6.97 8.67 11.53
C GLU A 16 -6.59 7.35 12.22
N GLU A 17 -7.56 6.71 12.86
CA GLU A 17 -7.35 5.40 13.47
C GLU A 17 -7.04 4.36 12.38
N ILE A 18 -5.85 3.74 12.46
CA ILE A 18 -5.43 2.73 11.49
C ILE A 18 -5.80 1.34 12.01
N LYS A 19 -6.69 0.64 11.29
CA LYS A 19 -6.97 -0.79 11.50
C LYS A 19 -6.11 -1.66 10.59
N ARG A 20 -5.76 -2.86 11.06
CA ARG A 20 -5.05 -3.89 10.26
C ARG A 20 -6.07 -4.79 9.56
N LEU A 21 -5.77 -5.13 8.31
CA LEU A 21 -6.54 -6.07 7.50
C LEU A 21 -5.66 -7.28 7.19
N SER A 22 -6.13 -8.47 7.53
CA SER A 22 -5.54 -9.75 7.13
C SER A 22 -6.56 -10.50 6.29
N VAL A 23 -6.12 -11.13 5.20
CA VAL A 23 -6.98 -11.89 4.28
C VAL A 23 -6.27 -13.18 3.93
N GLU A 24 -7.00 -14.28 4.00
CA GLU A 24 -6.55 -15.59 3.50
C GLU A 24 -7.01 -15.73 2.05
N LEU A 25 -6.09 -16.12 1.17
CA LEU A 25 -6.36 -16.31 -0.25
C LEU A 25 -5.90 -17.71 -0.68
N PRO A 26 -6.66 -18.39 -1.56
CA PRO A 26 -6.13 -19.51 -2.33
C PRO A 26 -4.84 -19.11 -3.05
N ILE A 27 -3.90 -20.05 -3.17
CA ILE A 27 -2.60 -19.81 -3.81
C ILE A 27 -2.78 -19.30 -5.25
N SER A 28 -3.78 -19.82 -5.98
CA SER A 28 -4.09 -19.38 -7.34
C SER A 28 -4.44 -17.89 -7.39
N GLU A 29 -5.27 -17.39 -6.46
CA GLU A 29 -5.66 -15.98 -6.39
C GLU A 29 -4.50 -15.10 -5.96
N TYR A 30 -3.69 -15.57 -5.02
CA TYR A 30 -2.49 -14.86 -4.59
C TYR A 30 -1.48 -14.68 -5.75
N ASN A 31 -1.29 -15.72 -6.57
CA ASN A 31 -0.41 -15.67 -7.74
C ASN A 31 -0.91 -14.67 -8.79
N ILE A 32 -2.22 -14.62 -9.04
CA ILE A 32 -2.83 -13.62 -9.93
C ILE A 32 -2.55 -12.20 -9.41
N LEU A 33 -2.71 -11.98 -8.09
CA LEU A 33 -2.40 -10.69 -7.48
C LEU A 33 -0.91 -10.34 -7.60
N GLU A 34 -0.01 -11.32 -7.48
CA GLU A 34 1.43 -11.09 -7.67
C GLU A 34 1.80 -10.71 -9.09
N GLU A 35 1.28 -11.43 -10.07
CA GLU A 35 1.54 -11.13 -11.47
C GLU A 35 1.04 -9.72 -11.81
N TYR A 36 -0.16 -9.35 -11.36
CA TYR A 36 -0.70 -8.02 -11.57
C TYR A 36 0.19 -6.93 -10.91
N CYS A 37 0.64 -7.16 -9.67
CA CYS A 37 1.56 -6.25 -8.98
C CYS A 37 2.84 -6.00 -9.78
N LEU A 38 3.44 -7.08 -10.32
CA LEU A 38 4.68 -7.03 -11.09
C LEU A 38 4.48 -6.25 -12.40
N GLN A 39 3.41 -6.53 -13.13
CA GLN A 39 3.11 -5.89 -14.41
C GLN A 39 2.87 -4.37 -14.26
N ASN A 40 2.18 -3.97 -13.19
CA ASN A 40 1.78 -2.57 -12.99
C ASN A 40 2.73 -1.76 -12.09
N GLN A 41 3.82 -2.38 -11.61
CA GLN A 41 4.74 -1.79 -10.63
C GLN A 41 4.01 -1.26 -9.37
N GLU A 42 2.94 -1.94 -8.96
CA GLU A 42 2.14 -1.58 -7.79
C GLU A 42 2.30 -2.60 -6.68
N THR A 43 2.28 -2.13 -5.44
CA THR A 43 2.22 -3.02 -4.27
C THR A 43 0.79 -3.51 -4.03
N LYS A 44 0.65 -4.71 -3.45
CA LYS A 44 -0.66 -5.26 -3.02
C LYS A 44 -1.45 -4.25 -2.17
N ARG A 45 -0.76 -3.51 -1.29
CA ARG A 45 -1.35 -2.46 -0.44
C ARG A 45 -1.93 -1.30 -1.26
N GLN A 46 -1.26 -0.88 -2.35
CA GLN A 46 -1.77 0.16 -3.24
C GLN A 46 -3.01 -0.31 -3.98
N ILE A 47 -2.97 -1.53 -4.54
CA ILE A 47 -4.10 -2.12 -5.26
C ILE A 47 -5.34 -2.19 -4.37
N ILE A 48 -5.22 -2.77 -3.17
CA ILE A 48 -6.35 -2.89 -2.24
C ILE A 48 -6.90 -1.51 -1.85
N ARG A 49 -6.04 -0.50 -1.66
CA ARG A 49 -6.51 0.87 -1.36
C ARG A 49 -7.19 1.53 -2.54
N ASN A 50 -6.67 1.34 -3.74
CA ASN A 50 -7.26 1.87 -4.96
C ASN A 50 -8.64 1.25 -5.18
N PHE A 51 -8.76 -0.07 -5.02
CA PHE A 51 -10.04 -0.76 -5.03
C PHE A 51 -11.03 -0.23 -3.99
N ILE A 52 -10.62 -0.08 -2.72
CA ILE A 52 -11.49 0.49 -1.67
C ILE A 52 -11.97 1.90 -2.04
N ARG A 53 -11.11 2.71 -2.67
CA ARG A 53 -11.48 4.07 -3.12
C ARG A 53 -12.50 4.03 -4.26
N THR A 54 -12.44 3.07 -5.17
CA THR A 54 -13.45 2.96 -6.24
C THR A 54 -14.82 2.52 -5.69
N LEU A 55 -14.87 1.80 -4.56
CA LEU A 55 -16.13 1.42 -3.92
C LEU A 55 -16.96 2.62 -3.43
N LYS A 56 -16.34 3.76 -3.11
CA LYS A 56 -17.06 4.99 -2.72
C LYS A 56 -17.81 5.66 -3.87
N ILE A 57 -17.53 5.27 -5.11
CA ILE A 57 -18.05 5.91 -6.34
C ILE A 57 -19.28 5.16 -6.88
N LYS A 58 -19.72 4.08 -6.21
CA LYS A 58 -20.99 3.38 -6.48
C LYS A 58 -22.06 3.76 -5.47
#